data_AF-A0A0S8FC04-F1
#
_entry.id   AF-A0A0S8FC04-F1
#
_cell.length_a   1.000
_cell.length_b   1.000
_cell.length_c   1.000
_cell.angle_alpha   90.00
_cell.angle_beta   90.00
_cell.angle_gamma   90.00
#
_symmetry.space_group_name_H-M   'P 1'
#
loop_
_entity.id
_entity.type
_entity.pdbx_description
1 polymer ?
#
loop_
_entity_poly.entity_id
_entity_poly.type
_entity_poly.pdbx_seq_one_letter_code
_entity_poly.pdbx_strand_id
1 'polypeptide(L)'
;MHEWISDNGQTPHIVVDTSLDGVQVPAEHIKEGKIILNISHGATSHLKIANDIVEFGARFGGAPRQVSVPVSAVLGIYSRETGQGMIFGSEDQPDPDPDAPKDDNGRPKLRIVK
;
A
#
# COMPACT_ATOMS: atom_id res chain seq x y z
N MET A 1 6.28 0.44 8.43
CA MET A 1 5.26 -0.49 7.90
C MET A 1 5.85 -1.58 7.03
N HIS A 2 6.59 -1.22 5.96
CA HIS A 2 7.25 -2.22 5.09
C HIS A 2 8.12 -3.22 5.88
N GLU A 3 9.02 -2.72 6.73
CA GLU A 3 9.88 -3.55 7.57
C GLU A 3 9.05 -4.42 8.53
N TRP A 4 8.06 -3.85 9.21
CA TRP A 4 7.18 -4.61 10.11
C TRP A 4 6.48 -5.79 9.42
N ILE A 5 5.95 -5.61 8.21
CA ILE A 5 5.35 -6.72 7.44
C ILE A 5 6.43 -7.76 7.09
N SER A 6 7.59 -7.29 6.63
CA SER A 6 8.70 -8.16 6.19
C SER A 6 9.29 -9.00 7.34
N ASP A 7 9.49 -8.39 8.51
CA ASP A 7 10.02 -9.04 9.71
C ASP A 7 9.08 -10.12 10.26
N ASN A 8 7.77 -9.98 10.00
CA ASN A 8 6.78 -11.02 10.30
C ASN A 8 6.75 -12.15 9.24
N GLY A 9 7.69 -12.15 8.29
CA GLY A 9 7.75 -13.14 7.21
C GLY A 9 6.62 -13.00 6.19
N GLN A 10 5.99 -11.84 6.11
CA GLN A 10 4.86 -11.55 5.23
C GLN A 10 5.30 -10.73 4.01
N THR A 11 4.45 -10.67 2.98
CA THR A 11 4.76 -10.01 1.72
C THR A 11 4.11 -8.62 1.64
N PRO A 12 4.89 -7.52 1.78
CA PRO A 12 4.35 -6.18 1.69
C PRO A 12 3.89 -5.85 0.26
N HIS A 13 2.65 -5.41 0.14
CA HIS A 13 2.05 -4.90 -1.09
C HIS A 13 1.55 -3.48 -0.86
N ILE A 14 1.71 -2.64 -1.88
CA ILE A 14 1.12 -1.30 -1.91
C ILE A 14 0.01 -1.23 -2.95
N VAL A 15 -1.02 -0.44 -2.66
CA VAL A 15 -2.05 -0.05 -3.61
C VAL A 15 -1.75 1.36 -4.08
N VAL A 16 -1.71 1.56 -5.39
CA VAL A 16 -1.33 2.82 -6.01
C VAL A 16 -2.46 3.32 -6.91
N ASP A 17 -2.77 4.60 -6.81
CA ASP A 17 -3.62 5.31 -7.77
C ASP A 17 -2.80 5.68 -9.00
N THR A 18 -3.19 5.19 -10.18
CA THR A 18 -2.44 5.42 -11.42
C THR A 18 -2.93 6.63 -12.20
N SER A 19 -3.94 7.35 -11.70
CA SER A 19 -4.45 8.56 -12.33
C SER A 19 -3.66 9.82 -11.96
N LEU A 20 -2.82 9.76 -10.91
CA LEU A 20 -2.01 10.89 -10.48
C LEU A 20 -0.74 11.04 -11.34
N ASP A 21 -0.35 12.30 -11.53
CA ASP A 21 0.87 12.66 -12.26
C ASP A 21 2.13 12.06 -11.64
N GLY A 22 3.08 11.68 -12.49
CA GLY A 22 4.38 11.15 -12.07
C GLY A 22 4.40 9.63 -11.78
N VAL A 23 3.25 8.96 -11.76
CA VAL A 23 3.19 7.49 -11.61
C VAL A 23 3.70 6.81 -12.88
N GLN A 24 4.80 6.07 -12.76
CA GLN A 24 5.42 5.30 -13.84
C GLN A 24 5.37 3.81 -13.52
N VAL A 25 4.39 3.13 -14.12
CA VAL A 25 4.16 1.69 -13.97
C VAL A 25 3.77 1.06 -15.31
N PRO A 26 3.94 -0.27 -15.49
CA PRO A 26 3.47 -0.95 -16.69
C PRO A 26 1.93 -0.90 -16.82
N ALA A 27 1.44 -0.19 -17.84
CA ALA A 27 0.01 0.06 -18.04
C ALA A 27 -0.84 -1.22 -18.20
N GLU A 28 -0.24 -2.30 -18.70
CA GLU A 28 -0.87 -3.61 -18.88
C GLU A 28 -1.34 -4.28 -17.58
N HIS A 29 -0.82 -3.82 -16.43
CA HIS A 29 -1.18 -4.34 -15.10
C HIS A 29 -2.15 -3.44 -14.33
N ILE A 30 -2.58 -2.32 -14.93
CA ILE A 30 -3.53 -1.39 -14.31
C ILE A 30 -4.94 -1.95 -14.41
N LYS A 31 -5.69 -1.89 -13.31
CA LYS A 31 -7.10 -2.27 -13.22
C LYS A 31 -7.87 -1.18 -12.50
N GLU A 32 -8.92 -0.66 -13.12
CA GLU A 32 -9.81 0.35 -12.52
C GLU A 32 -9.04 1.59 -11.99
N GLY A 33 -8.03 2.03 -12.74
CA GLY A 33 -7.19 3.17 -12.35
C GLY A 33 -6.27 2.91 -11.15
N LYS A 34 -6.10 1.64 -10.76
CA LYS A 34 -5.23 1.24 -9.67
C LYS A 34 -4.27 0.14 -10.10
N ILE A 35 -3.15 0.05 -9.39
CA ILE A 35 -2.21 -1.05 -9.50
C ILE A 35 -1.79 -1.51 -8.11
N ILE A 36 -1.66 -2.83 -7.95
CA ILE A 36 -1.14 -3.44 -6.73
C ILE A 36 0.28 -3.88 -7.02
N LEU A 37 1.23 -3.42 -6.21
CA LEU A 37 2.65 -3.68 -6.41
C LEU A 37 3.21 -4.46 -5.21
N ASN A 38 3.88 -5.56 -5.49
CA ASN A 38 4.66 -6.28 -4.49
C ASN A 38 5.98 -5.54 -4.28
N ILE A 39 6.21 -5.05 -3.06
CA ILE A 39 7.42 -4.30 -2.69
C ILE A 39 8.30 -5.09 -1.70
N SER A 40 8.17 -6.42 -1.65
CA SER A 40 9.07 -7.24 -0.85
C SER A 40 10.50 -7.22 -1.41
N HIS A 41 11.49 -7.44 -0.54
CA HIS A 41 12.90 -7.49 -0.96
C HIS A 41 13.18 -8.57 -2.02
N GLY A 42 12.41 -9.67 -2.04
CA GLY A 42 12.57 -10.73 -3.03
C GLY A 42 11.90 -10.46 -4.37
N ALA A 43 10.94 -9.53 -4.42
CA ALA A 43 10.22 -9.15 -5.64
C ALA A 43 10.80 -7.89 -6.32
N THR A 44 11.69 -7.17 -5.63
CA THR A 44 12.21 -5.88 -6.05
C THR A 44 13.74 -5.89 -6.15
N SER A 45 14.28 -4.96 -6.93
CA SER A 45 15.71 -4.68 -7.02
C SER A 45 15.93 -3.20 -6.82
N HIS A 46 16.94 -2.83 -6.02
CA HIS A 46 17.23 -1.44 -5.68
C HIS A 46 16.02 -0.68 -5.12
N LEU A 47 15.24 -1.33 -4.26
CA LEU A 47 14.10 -0.70 -3.60
C LEU A 47 14.55 0.51 -2.78
N LYS A 48 13.99 1.66 -3.12
CA LYS A 48 14.17 2.93 -2.43
C LYS A 48 12.81 3.47 -2.04
N ILE A 49 12.60 3.59 -0.74
CA ILE A 49 11.41 4.22 -0.14
C ILE A 49 11.89 5.54 0.45
N ALA A 50 11.67 6.63 -0.28
CA ALA A 50 11.97 7.98 0.17
C ALA A 50 10.69 8.69 0.63
N ASN A 51 10.82 9.91 1.14
CA ASN A 51 9.68 10.69 1.62
C ASN A 51 8.69 11.05 0.50
N ASP A 52 9.21 11.32 -0.70
CA ASP A 52 8.38 11.81 -1.82
C ASP A 52 8.12 10.74 -2.88
N ILE A 53 8.95 9.70 -2.93
CA ILE A 53 8.94 8.73 -4.03
C ILE A 53 9.33 7.32 -3.58
N VAL A 54 8.65 6.33 -4.15
CA VAL A 54 8.98 4.91 -4.07
C VAL A 54 9.49 4.45 -5.44
N GLU A 55 10.72 3.96 -5.48
CA GLU A 55 11.39 3.54 -6.72
C GLU A 55 11.97 2.14 -6.58
N PHE A 56 11.80 1.30 -7.59
CA PHE A 56 12.42 -0.03 -7.64
C PHE A 56 12.39 -0.62 -9.05
N GLY A 57 13.27 -1.58 -9.30
CA GLY A 57 13.17 -2.50 -10.44
C GLY A 57 12.35 -3.73 -10.06
N ALA A 58 11.50 -4.22 -10.97
CA ALA A 58 10.75 -5.47 -10.79
C ALA A 58 10.51 -6.16 -12.14
N ARG A 59 9.98 -7.38 -12.11
CA ARG A 59 9.62 -8.14 -13.32
C ARG A 59 8.11 -8.24 -13.46
N PHE A 60 7.62 -7.90 -14.64
CA PHE A 60 6.21 -7.96 -15.01
C PHE A 60 6.08 -8.90 -16.20
N GLY A 61 5.33 -10.00 -16.03
CA GLY A 61 5.28 -11.07 -17.05
C GLY A 61 6.67 -11.67 -17.39
N GLY A 62 7.63 -11.56 -16.46
CA GLY A 62 9.01 -11.95 -16.69
C GLY A 62 9.87 -10.91 -17.42
N ALA A 63 9.34 -9.76 -17.85
CA ALA A 63 10.13 -8.67 -18.42
C ALA A 63 10.58 -7.68 -17.31
N PRO A 64 11.86 -7.28 -17.24
CA PRO A 64 12.31 -6.29 -16.28
C PRO A 64 11.72 -4.91 -16.62
N ARG A 65 11.24 -4.19 -15.60
CA ARG A 65 10.72 -2.82 -15.69
C ARG A 65 11.19 -2.02 -14.48
N GLN A 66 11.41 -0.73 -14.70
CA GLN A 66 11.57 0.22 -13.61
C GLN A 66 10.21 0.77 -13.21
N VAL A 67 9.99 0.92 -11.91
CA VAL A 67 8.80 1.48 -11.31
C VAL A 67 9.19 2.72 -10.50
N SER A 68 8.40 3.78 -10.66
CA SER A 68 8.55 5.02 -9.91
C SER A 68 7.17 5.54 -9.54
N VAL A 69 6.91 5.74 -8.26
CA VAL A 69 5.59 6.08 -7.72
C VAL A 69 5.74 7.20 -6.70
N PRO A 70 5.16 8.39 -6.93
CA PRO A 70 5.05 9.42 -5.91
C PRO A 70 4.33 8.89 -4.66
N VAL A 71 4.80 9.23 -3.47
CA VAL A 71 4.18 8.76 -2.21
C VAL A 71 2.73 9.21 -2.10
N SER A 72 2.37 10.39 -2.64
CA SER A 72 0.99 10.89 -2.71
C SER A 72 0.05 9.98 -3.52
N ALA A 73 0.56 9.13 -4.40
CA ALA A 73 -0.22 8.15 -5.16
C ALA A 73 -0.40 6.82 -4.43
N VAL A 74 0.25 6.61 -3.29
CA VAL A 74 0.14 5.37 -2.51
C VAL A 74 -1.07 5.45 -1.61
N LEU A 75 -2.08 4.63 -1.90
CA LEU A 75 -3.35 4.58 -1.16
C LEU A 75 -3.28 3.72 0.11
N GLY A 76 -2.28 2.84 0.20
CA GLY A 76 -2.12 1.98 1.37
C GLY A 76 -1.03 0.94 1.19
N ILE A 77 -0.66 0.32 2.31
CA ILE A 77 0.27 -0.80 2.38
C ILE A 77 -0.34 -1.92 3.22
N TYR A 78 -0.23 -3.17 2.76
CA TYR A 78 -0.78 -4.33 3.46
C TYR A 78 0.05 -5.60 3.25
N SER A 79 -0.10 -6.55 4.17
CA SER A 79 0.38 -7.92 4.04
C SER A 79 -0.53 -8.69 3.09
N ARG A 80 0.04 -9.29 2.05
CA ARG A 80 -0.71 -10.16 1.13
C ARG A 80 -1.38 -11.34 1.83
N GLU A 81 -0.75 -11.89 2.87
CA GLU A 81 -1.17 -13.11 3.55
C GLU A 81 -2.32 -12.87 4.51
N THR A 82 -2.29 -11.75 5.23
CA THR A 82 -3.25 -11.48 6.31
C THR A 82 -4.26 -10.38 5.96
N GLY A 83 -3.97 -9.58 4.94
CA GLY A 83 -4.71 -8.35 4.63
C GLY A 83 -4.47 -7.22 5.63
N GLN A 84 -3.67 -7.43 6.68
CA GLN A 84 -3.38 -6.40 7.68
C GLN A 84 -2.49 -5.32 7.10
N GLY A 85 -2.77 -4.06 7.44
CA GLY A 85 -2.07 -2.94 6.85
C GLY A 85 -2.63 -1.60 7.30
N MET A 86 -2.28 -0.58 6.54
CA MET A 86 -2.74 0.78 6.70
C MET A 86 -3.23 1.31 5.36
N ILE A 87 -4.37 1.99 5.38
CA ILE A 87 -4.84 2.83 4.27
C ILE A 87 -4.35 4.25 4.57
N PHE A 88 -3.75 4.88 3.58
CA PHE A 88 -3.36 6.28 3.65
C PHE A 88 -4.54 7.13 3.20
N GLY A 89 -4.91 8.11 4.03
CA GLY A 89 -5.94 9.10 3.70
C GLY A 89 -5.46 10.06 2.62
N SER A 90 -6.40 10.68 1.91
CA SER A 90 -6.11 11.87 1.11
C SER A 90 -5.70 13.02 2.06
N GLU A 91 -4.83 13.92 1.64
CA GLU A 91 -4.35 15.07 2.45
C GLU A 91 -5.48 16.03 2.89
N ASP A 92 -6.69 15.89 2.32
CA ASP A 92 -7.92 16.56 2.78
C ASP A 92 -8.58 15.89 4.01
N GLN A 93 -8.08 14.76 4.50
CA GLN A 93 -8.50 14.25 5.80
C GLN A 93 -7.84 15.09 6.88
N PRO A 94 -8.62 15.82 7.71
CA PRO A 94 -8.05 16.44 8.90
C PRO A 94 -7.37 15.34 9.72
N ASP A 95 -6.22 15.67 10.32
CA ASP A 95 -5.58 14.81 11.30
C ASP A 95 -6.66 14.29 12.26
N PRO A 96 -6.70 12.97 12.52
CA PRO A 96 -7.71 12.42 13.41
C PRO A 96 -7.56 13.11 14.77
N ASP A 97 -8.55 13.94 15.11
CA ASP A 97 -8.66 14.52 16.44
C ASP A 97 -8.68 13.33 17.43
N PRO A 98 -7.73 13.25 18.37
CA PRO A 98 -7.67 12.14 19.32
C PRO A 98 -8.96 12.01 20.16
N ASP A 99 -9.81 13.04 20.21
CA ASP A 99 -11.12 13.06 20.88
C ASP A 99 -12.33 12.90 19.94
N ALA A 100 -12.14 12.69 18.63
CA ALA A 100 -13.25 12.42 17.72
C ALA A 100 -13.91 11.05 18.01
N PRO A 101 -15.26 10.96 18.04
CA PRO A 101 -15.94 9.69 18.22
C PRO A 101 -15.59 8.74 17.06
N LYS A 102 -14.93 7.62 17.36
CA LYS A 102 -14.68 6.57 16.36
C LYS A 102 -16.01 5.98 15.92
N ASP A 103 -16.41 6.25 14.67
CA ASP A 103 -17.60 5.65 14.07
C ASP A 103 -17.43 4.12 14.03
N ASP A 104 -18.22 3.44 14.86
CA ASP A 104 -18.10 2.01 15.18
C ASP A 104 -18.85 1.14 14.17
N ASN A 105 -18.81 1.45 12.88
CA ASN A 105 -19.66 0.74 11.91
C ASN A 105 -19.02 -0.55 11.38
N GLY A 106 -18.74 -1.52 12.27
CA GLY A 106 -18.30 -2.85 11.81
C GLY A 106 -17.86 -3.90 12.82
N ARG A 107 -17.99 -3.70 14.15
CA ARG A 107 -17.56 -4.73 15.12
C ARG A 107 -18.74 -5.58 15.60
N PRO A 108 -18.76 -6.91 15.39
CA PRO A 108 -19.78 -7.75 16.00
C PRO A 108 -19.57 -7.79 17.52
N LYS A 109 -20.57 -7.36 18.29
CA LYS A 109 -20.55 -7.41 19.76
C LYS A 109 -20.76 -8.85 20.24
N LEU A 110 -19.71 -9.47 20.78
CA LEU A 110 -19.83 -10.75 21.48
C LEU A 110 -20.53 -10.52 22.83
N ARG A 111 -21.66 -11.20 23.04
CA ARG A 111 -22.46 -11.12 24.27
C ARG A 111 -22.05 -12.24 25.21
N ILE A 112 -21.48 -11.90 26.36
CA ILE A 112 -21.23 -12.87 27.44
C ILE A 112 -22.58 -13.25 28.04
N VAL A 113 -22.91 -14.55 27.99
CA VAL A 113 -24.08 -15.12 28.66
C VAL A 113 -23.63 -15.60 30.04
N LYS A 114 -24.31 -15.13 31.09
CA LYS A 114 -24.11 -15.56 32.47
C LYS A 114 -25.14 -16.61 32.85
#